data_AF-A0A1C0V925-F1
#
_entry.id   AF-A0A1C0V925-F1
#
_cell.length_a   1.000
_cell.length_b   1.000
_cell.length_c   1.000
_cell.angle_alpha   90.00
_cell.angle_beta   90.00
_cell.angle_gamma   90.00
#
_symmetry.space_group_name_H-M   'P 1'
#
loop_
_entity.id
_entity.type
_entity.pdbx_description
1 polymer ?
#
loop_
_entity_poly.entity_id
_entity_poly.type
_entity_poly.pdbx_seq_one_letter_code
_entity_poly.pdbx_strand_id
1 'polypeptide(L)'
;MPTEILELYQWRNGKGYSSLFPSAEGGYDEQEFYSLASGLGLGQEWRQDYCPGTHLLALFAFEDTYYWTVLPETQQELAPIYFNDEPDFTIASPAYPSLEAMLEKQATRLKFVWKIDQYQSK
;
A
#
# COMPACT_ATOMS: atom_id res chain seq x y z
N MET A 1 -15.31 2.43 -2.15
CA MET A 1 -13.84 2.57 -2.28
C MET A 1 -13.46 3.97 -1.84
N PRO A 2 -12.40 4.14 -1.03
CA PRO A 2 -11.92 5.46 -0.63
C PRO A 2 -11.44 6.28 -1.83
N THR A 3 -11.61 7.59 -1.79
CA THR A 3 -11.24 8.49 -2.91
C THR A 3 -9.76 8.39 -3.25
N GLU A 4 -8.86 8.42 -2.24
CA GLU A 4 -7.40 8.37 -2.48
C GLU A 4 -6.95 7.07 -3.17
N ILE A 5 -7.64 5.95 -2.88
CA ILE A 5 -7.36 4.66 -3.49
C ILE A 5 -7.85 4.65 -4.94
N LEU A 6 -9.03 5.22 -5.21
CA LEU A 6 -9.55 5.35 -6.56
C LEU A 6 -8.60 6.21 -7.42
N GLU A 7 -8.13 7.33 -6.89
CA GLU A 7 -7.18 8.22 -7.56
C GLU A 7 -5.85 7.53 -7.89
N LEU A 8 -5.31 6.74 -6.96
CA LEU A 8 -4.13 5.90 -7.21
C LEU A 8 -4.33 5.02 -8.45
N TYR A 9 -5.44 4.26 -8.51
CA TYR A 9 -5.71 3.33 -9.61
C TYR A 9 -6.09 4.03 -10.92
N GLN A 10 -6.63 5.25 -10.87
CA GLN A 10 -6.83 6.10 -12.05
C GLN A 10 -5.50 6.62 -12.60
N TRP A 11 -4.56 6.99 -11.73
CA TRP A 11 -3.23 7.42 -12.14
C TRP A 11 -2.41 6.25 -12.71
N ARG A 12 -2.37 5.13 -11.99
CA ARG A 12 -1.65 3.95 -12.42
C ARG A 12 -2.32 2.70 -11.87
N ASN A 13 -2.77 1.83 -12.76
CA ASN A 13 -3.15 0.48 -12.39
C ASN A 13 -1.88 -0.40 -12.34
N GLY A 14 -1.63 -1.06 -11.20
CA GLY A 14 -0.46 -1.89 -10.99
C GLY A 14 -0.34 -3.05 -12.00
N LYS A 15 0.87 -3.59 -12.16
CA LYS A 15 1.18 -4.66 -13.13
C LYS A 15 2.07 -5.78 -12.55
N GLY A 16 2.01 -6.02 -11.23
CA GLY A 16 2.89 -6.98 -10.55
C GLY A 16 4.20 -6.30 -10.14
N TYR A 17 5.36 -6.84 -10.55
CA TYR A 17 6.68 -6.23 -10.36
C TYR A 17 6.76 -4.85 -11.01
N SER A 18 6.34 -3.84 -10.26
CA SER A 18 6.42 -2.46 -10.63
C SER A 18 6.39 -1.66 -9.34
N SER A 19 7.53 -1.10 -8.98
CA SER A 19 7.63 -0.24 -7.81
C SER A 19 6.85 1.06 -8.06
N LEU A 20 6.06 1.46 -7.05
CA LEU A 20 5.44 2.78 -6.99
C LEU A 20 6.46 3.81 -6.50
N PHE A 21 7.29 3.39 -5.55
CA PHE A 21 8.39 4.16 -4.99
C PHE A 21 9.63 3.27 -4.83
N PRO A 22 10.81 3.83 -5.09
CA PRO A 22 12.07 3.14 -4.86
C PRO A 22 12.14 2.48 -3.48
N SER A 23 12.73 1.28 -3.39
CA SER A 23 13.19 0.80 -2.09
C SER A 23 14.36 1.68 -1.63
N ALA A 24 14.34 2.06 -0.35
CA ALA A 24 15.43 2.81 0.25
C ALA A 24 16.77 2.05 0.18
N GLU A 25 16.73 0.72 0.17
CA GLU A 25 17.90 -0.16 0.17
C GLU A 25 18.31 -0.65 -1.23
N GLY A 26 17.59 -0.24 -2.28
CA GLY A 26 17.93 -0.57 -3.67
C GLY A 26 17.12 -1.71 -4.30
N GLY A 27 16.16 -2.31 -3.59
CA GLY A 27 15.20 -3.31 -4.10
C GLY A 27 14.05 -2.72 -4.93
N TYR A 28 14.34 -1.89 -5.94
CA TYR A 28 13.31 -1.32 -6.84
C TYR A 28 12.46 -2.40 -7.53
N ASP A 29 13.03 -3.58 -7.71
CA ASP A 29 12.45 -4.68 -8.47
C ASP A 29 11.64 -5.64 -7.58
N GLU A 30 11.66 -5.46 -6.26
CA GLU A 30 11.10 -6.41 -5.28
C GLU A 30 9.74 -5.97 -4.74
N GLN A 31 9.36 -4.71 -4.95
CA GLN A 31 8.02 -4.25 -4.62
C GLN A 31 7.05 -4.55 -5.76
N GLU A 32 6.01 -5.30 -5.45
CA GLU A 32 4.86 -5.46 -6.33
C GLU A 32 3.81 -4.41 -6.04
N PHE A 33 3.35 -3.71 -7.08
CA PHE A 33 2.12 -2.92 -7.02
C PHE A 33 1.04 -3.71 -7.76
N TYR A 34 0.04 -4.17 -7.01
CA TYR A 34 -1.02 -4.98 -7.57
C TYR A 34 -1.91 -4.19 -8.51
N SER A 35 -2.37 -4.85 -9.58
CA SER A 35 -3.51 -4.33 -10.33
C SER A 35 -4.74 -4.33 -9.43
N LEU A 36 -5.72 -3.46 -9.70
CA LEU A 36 -6.95 -3.41 -8.91
C LEU A 36 -7.64 -4.77 -8.86
N ALA A 37 -7.66 -5.49 -9.99
CA ALA A 37 -8.25 -6.82 -10.08
C ALA A 37 -7.49 -7.84 -9.22
N SER A 38 -6.16 -7.84 -9.28
CA SER A 38 -5.31 -8.73 -8.48
C SER A 38 -5.47 -8.46 -6.98
N GLY A 39 -5.44 -7.18 -6.58
CA GLY A 39 -5.56 -6.78 -5.19
C GLY A 39 -6.93 -7.11 -4.58
N LEU A 40 -8.01 -6.96 -5.37
CA LEU A 40 -9.36 -7.37 -4.97
C LEU A 40 -9.48 -8.91 -4.88
N GLY A 41 -8.84 -9.63 -5.80
CA GLY A 41 -8.79 -11.09 -5.77
C GLY A 41 -8.15 -11.61 -4.49
N LEU A 42 -6.96 -11.09 -4.14
CA LEU A 42 -6.27 -11.45 -2.91
C LEU A 42 -7.08 -11.05 -1.66
N GLY A 43 -7.69 -9.86 -1.67
CA GLY A 43 -8.59 -9.44 -0.59
C GLY A 43 -9.82 -10.35 -0.41
N GLN A 44 -10.32 -10.96 -1.49
CA GLN A 44 -11.42 -11.92 -1.44
C GLN A 44 -10.99 -13.29 -0.87
N GLU A 45 -9.77 -13.74 -1.17
CA GLU A 45 -9.17 -14.92 -0.56
C GLU A 45 -9.02 -14.69 0.95
N TRP A 46 -8.41 -13.58 1.34
CA TRP A 46 -8.22 -13.24 2.75
C TRP A 46 -9.52 -13.10 3.55
N ARG A 47 -10.57 -12.58 2.91
CA ARG A 47 -11.89 -12.49 3.54
C ARG A 47 -12.44 -13.87 3.92
N GLN A 48 -12.13 -14.92 3.16
CA GLN A 48 -12.59 -16.27 3.45
C GLN A 48 -11.79 -16.90 4.60
N ASP A 49 -10.48 -16.65 4.63
CA ASP A 49 -9.56 -17.37 5.49
C ASP A 49 -9.28 -16.66 6.83
N TYR A 50 -9.27 -15.32 6.86
CA TYR A 50 -8.79 -14.54 8.01
C TYR A 50 -9.82 -13.56 8.57
N CYS A 51 -10.56 -12.86 7.72
CA CYS A 51 -11.46 -11.79 8.16
C CYS A 51 -12.85 -11.85 7.51
N PRO A 52 -13.69 -12.85 7.87
CA PRO A 52 -15.03 -12.99 7.34
C PRO A 52 -15.86 -11.72 7.47
N GLY A 53 -16.52 -11.34 6.38
CA GLY A 53 -17.37 -10.15 6.33
C GLY A 53 -16.66 -8.87 5.90
N THR A 54 -15.35 -8.75 6.10
CA THR A 54 -14.59 -7.54 5.77
C THR A 54 -14.17 -7.51 4.30
N HIS A 55 -14.42 -6.40 3.60
CA HIS A 55 -13.93 -6.21 2.25
C HIS A 55 -12.53 -5.60 2.29
N LEU A 56 -11.54 -6.32 1.76
CA LEU A 56 -10.15 -5.89 1.75
C LEU A 56 -9.65 -5.62 0.34
N LEU A 57 -8.57 -4.84 0.27
CA LEU A 57 -7.82 -4.61 -0.95
C LEU A 57 -6.33 -4.63 -0.63
N ALA A 58 -5.62 -5.61 -1.19
CA ALA A 58 -4.17 -5.59 -1.22
C ALA A 58 -3.69 -4.53 -2.22
N LEU A 59 -2.72 -3.71 -1.82
CA LEU A 59 -2.18 -2.62 -2.64
C LEU A 59 -0.77 -2.97 -3.11
N PHE A 60 0.14 -3.24 -2.17
CA PHE A 60 1.55 -3.48 -2.45
C PHE A 60 2.03 -4.73 -1.72
N ALA A 61 3.07 -5.37 -2.22
CA ALA A 61 3.80 -6.42 -1.51
C ALA A 61 5.31 -6.19 -1.61
N PHE A 62 6.03 -6.59 -0.56
CA PHE A 62 7.49 -6.62 -0.49
C PHE A 62 7.91 -7.77 0.42
N GLU A 63 8.69 -8.73 -0.09
CA GLU A 63 9.20 -9.89 0.67
C GLU A 63 8.13 -10.51 1.60
N ASP A 64 7.05 -11.01 1.01
CA ASP A 64 5.91 -11.64 1.70
C ASP A 64 5.16 -10.74 2.71
N THR A 65 5.47 -9.43 2.73
CA THR A 65 4.75 -8.45 3.55
C THR A 65 3.87 -7.57 2.67
N TYR A 66 2.62 -7.40 3.07
CA TYR A 66 1.60 -6.71 2.29
C TYR A 66 1.22 -5.37 2.90
N TYR A 67 1.01 -4.40 2.04
CA TYR A 67 0.28 -3.18 2.34
C TYR A 67 -1.15 -3.33 1.83
N TRP A 68 -2.12 -3.16 2.71
CA TRP A 68 -3.52 -3.36 2.36
C TRP A 68 -4.43 -2.39 3.11
N THR A 69 -5.68 -2.28 2.64
CA THR A 69 -6.68 -1.40 3.24
C THR A 69 -8.04 -2.09 3.31
N VAL A 70 -8.91 -1.54 4.15
CA VAL A 70 -10.32 -1.94 4.27
C VAL A 70 -11.14 -1.09 3.32
N LEU A 71 -11.98 -1.74 2.51
CA LEU A 71 -12.94 -1.06 1.66
C LEU A 71 -14.23 -0.79 2.47
N PRO A 72 -14.53 0.48 2.79
CA PRO A 72 -15.73 0.81 3.55
C PRO A 72 -16.99 0.59 2.69
N GLU A 73 -18.08 0.21 3.36
CA GLU A 73 -19.41 0.09 2.73
C GLU A 73 -19.99 1.46 2.36
N THR A 74 -19.58 2.51 3.05
CA THR A 74 -19.95 3.89 2.78
C THR A 74 -18.82 4.63 2.06
N GLN A 75 -19.17 5.71 1.35
CA GLN A 75 -18.16 6.55 0.71
C GLN A 75 -17.34 7.27 1.78
N GLN A 76 -16.02 7.18 1.64
CA GLN A 76 -15.04 7.84 2.51
C GLN A 76 -13.95 8.44 1.64
N GLU A 77 -13.33 9.51 2.13
CA GLU A 77 -12.21 10.15 1.45
C GLU A 77 -10.93 9.34 1.62
N LEU A 78 -10.67 8.91 2.86
CA LEU A 78 -9.45 8.25 3.29
C LEU A 78 -9.73 6.86 3.85
N ALA A 79 -8.74 5.98 3.83
CA ALA A 79 -8.77 4.73 4.57
C ALA A 79 -7.40 4.37 5.16
N PRO A 80 -7.38 3.75 6.36
CA PRO A 80 -6.14 3.31 6.99
C PRO A 80 -5.40 2.30 6.11
N ILE A 81 -4.07 2.35 6.16
CA ILE A 81 -3.19 1.36 5.54
C ILE A 81 -2.57 0.49 6.63
N TYR A 82 -2.73 -0.81 6.44
CA TYR A 82 -2.15 -1.85 7.28
C TYR A 82 -0.90 -2.41 6.60
N PHE A 83 0.01 -2.95 7.40
CA PHE A 83 1.28 -3.49 6.93
C PHE A 83 1.67 -4.71 7.76
N ASN A 84 1.56 -5.90 7.16
CA ASN A 84 1.93 -7.19 7.74
C ASN A 84 1.87 -8.31 6.68
N ASP A 85 2.29 -9.50 7.07
CA ASP A 85 2.29 -10.74 6.28
C ASP A 85 0.88 -11.21 5.89
N GLU A 86 -0.09 -11.14 6.80
CA GLU A 86 -1.46 -11.59 6.55
C GLU A 86 -2.47 -10.70 7.29
N PRO A 87 -3.69 -10.43 6.78
CA PRO A 87 -4.64 -9.54 7.45
C PRO A 87 -5.26 -10.15 8.70
N ASP A 88 -4.58 -10.03 9.83
CA ASP A 88 -5.06 -10.45 11.15
C ASP A 88 -5.40 -9.23 12.02
N PHE A 89 -6.71 -8.92 12.13
CA PHE A 89 -7.20 -7.81 12.96
C PHE A 89 -7.03 -8.01 14.48
N THR A 90 -6.63 -9.19 14.95
CA THR A 90 -6.34 -9.41 16.38
C THR A 90 -5.03 -8.77 16.80
N ILE A 91 -4.09 -8.62 15.86
CA ILE A 91 -2.76 -8.03 16.07
C ILE A 91 -2.51 -6.79 15.21
N ALA A 92 -3.21 -6.64 14.09
CA ALA A 92 -3.00 -5.56 13.14
C ALA A 92 -3.60 -4.25 13.67
N SER A 93 -2.76 -3.23 13.76
CA SER A 93 -3.18 -1.84 13.87
C SER A 93 -2.79 -1.10 12.59
N PRO A 94 -3.52 -0.03 12.20
CA PRO A 94 -3.13 0.76 11.05
C PRO A 94 -1.69 1.25 11.18
N ALA A 95 -0.85 0.91 10.20
CA ALA A 95 0.52 1.42 10.12
C ALA A 95 0.53 2.90 9.68
N TYR A 96 -0.48 3.29 8.91
CA TYR A 96 -0.69 4.65 8.42
C TYR A 96 -2.18 5.01 8.46
N PRO A 97 -2.51 6.28 8.72
CA PRO A 97 -3.91 6.72 8.72
C PRO A 97 -4.53 6.83 7.32
N SER A 98 -3.70 6.94 6.27
CA SER A 98 -4.12 7.09 4.87
C SER A 98 -3.03 6.65 3.89
N LEU A 99 -3.38 6.47 2.62
CA LEU A 99 -2.42 6.23 1.54
C LEU A 99 -1.49 7.43 1.39
N GLU A 100 -2.03 8.65 1.43
CA GLU A 100 -1.23 9.88 1.35
C GLU A 100 -0.15 9.93 2.45
N ALA A 101 -0.52 9.70 3.71
CA ALA A 101 0.42 9.69 4.82
C ALA A 101 1.51 8.60 4.68
N MET A 102 1.15 7.46 4.09
CA MET A 102 2.13 6.43 3.74
C MET A 102 3.12 6.94 2.70
N LEU A 103 2.64 7.52 1.60
CA LEU A 103 3.49 8.04 0.52
C LEU A 103 4.40 9.18 0.99
N GLU A 104 3.91 10.09 1.81
CA GLU A 104 4.72 11.17 2.40
C GLU A 104 5.86 10.63 3.27
N LYS A 105 5.59 9.64 4.12
CA LYS A 105 6.61 8.99 4.94
C LYS A 105 7.66 8.30 4.07
N GLN A 106 7.23 7.59 3.02
CA GLN A 106 8.15 6.92 2.09
C GLN A 106 9.01 7.93 1.31
N ALA A 107 8.42 9.02 0.83
CA ALA A 107 9.16 10.08 0.14
C ALA A 107 10.19 10.74 1.07
N THR A 108 9.83 10.99 2.33
CA THR A 108 10.75 11.53 3.35
C THR A 108 11.91 10.57 3.61
N ARG A 109 11.60 9.27 3.76
CA ARG A 109 12.62 8.21 3.93
C ARG A 109 13.60 8.19 2.75
N LEU A 110 13.11 8.27 1.51
CA LEU A 110 13.95 8.26 0.32
C LEU A 110 14.85 9.49 0.21
N LYS A 111 14.32 10.68 0.51
CA LYS A 111 15.12 11.91 0.56
C LYS A 111 16.29 11.80 1.53
N PHE A 112 16.02 11.23 2.71
CA PHE A 112 17.05 11.00 3.73
C PHE A 112 18.11 9.99 3.26
N VAL A 113 17.69 8.82 2.78
CA VAL A 113 18.62 7.74 2.43
C VAL A 113 19.48 8.08 1.22
N TRP A 114 18.89 8.72 0.21
CA TRP A 114 19.62 9.11 -1.00
C TRP A 114 20.27 10.49 -0.91
N LYS A 115 20.16 11.16 0.25
CA LYS A 115 20.75 12.48 0.49
C LYS A 115 20.36 13.50 -0.59
N ILE A 116 19.13 13.44 -1.09
CA ILE A 116 18.67 14.24 -2.25
C ILE A 116 18.88 15.74 -1.99
N ASP A 117 18.65 16.18 -0.75
CA ASP A 117 18.78 17.59 -0.36
C ASP A 117 20.25 18.04 -0.22
N GLN A 118 21.23 17.12 -0.14
CA GLN A 118 22.66 17.46 -0.08
C GLN A 118 23.23 17.91 -1.43
N TYR A 119 22.49 17.72 -2.52
CA TYR A 119 22.90 18.10 -3.87
C TYR A 119 22.21 19.35 -4.40
N GLN A 120 21.26 19.94 -3.66
CA GLN A 120 20.56 21.17 -4.07
C GLN A 120 21.28 22.47 -3.66
N SER A 121 22.48 22.37 -3.08
CA SER A 121 23.35 23.53 -2.81
C SER A 121 24.59 23.50 -3.72
N LYS A 122 24.44 23.83 -5.00
CA LYS A 122 25.52 24.35 -5.86
C LYS A 122 24.97 25.31 -6.90
#